data_AF-A0A1C5WL55-F1
#
_entry.id   AF-A0A1C5WL55-F1
#
_cell.length_a   1.000
_cell.length_b   1.000
_cell.length_c   1.000
_cell.angle_alpha   90.00
_cell.angle_beta   90.00
_cell.angle_gamma   90.00
#
_symmetry.space_group_name_H-M   'P 1'
#
loop_
_entity.id
_entity.type
_entity.pdbx_description
1 polymer ?
#
loop_
_entity_poly.entity_id
_entity_poly.type
_entity_poly.pdbx_seq_one_letter_code
_entity_poly.pdbx_strand_id
1 'polypeptide(L)'
;MNQEYKEKLAAQIVQNFSDLEERMMQDIVRRIKKAGEITSTADWQINRLLILGNSSEDIEKALKEALEASYPQMFELYDKVIDWEYVRNKEIYEQVNTKYIPYEENYQLQQITGAIVQQTDADLRNITQSLGFYLDYGDGKRVLTPLAEVYQKYLDAACMEIITGAFDYNSVLRRVVTQLTNSGLRQIDYASGRANRVDVAARRAVMTGITQLTGHISDYNAQKLQTDYFEIAWHSGARPTHQVWQGKVWSRQQLVTVCGLGTVTRLEGINCYHERYPFVPGISERQWSDEWLANKNMEENTPREYHGKTYTVYETKQRQRQMETAMRAQREKVRLLQAGGADPEEITVAKAKYQGQLNEYARFSRKMGLKQERDRIYLDMRGRVALSTDRQREIESWLENMYNKGDLLKNIKIYEADVEIRKRIRSGNISTKIHGGKQGKHIKGHNNYIPGRSYLTISETEIQELVRKYAGSGWIRRDHDDKWVHKEIVTADHIIGVVVNPETGVEEETRKFVIHYAGNGVHIVPAREER
;
A
#
# COMPACT_ATOMS: atom_id res chain seq x y z
N MET A 1 -22.37 -27.00 -8.57
CA MET A 1 -21.69 -28.31 -8.56
C MET A 1 -22.69 -29.45 -8.65
N ASN A 2 -22.45 -30.40 -9.55
CA ASN A 2 -23.31 -31.58 -9.76
C ASN A 2 -23.36 -32.50 -8.53
N GLN A 3 -24.45 -33.26 -8.39
CA GLN A 3 -24.70 -34.13 -7.23
C GLN A 3 -23.60 -35.18 -7.03
N GLU A 4 -23.10 -35.77 -8.12
CA GLU A 4 -22.01 -36.76 -8.10
C GLU A 4 -20.73 -36.23 -7.43
N TYR A 5 -20.41 -34.94 -7.65
CA TYR A 5 -19.27 -34.29 -7.01
C TYR A 5 -19.51 -34.04 -5.52
N LYS A 6 -20.75 -33.70 -5.13
CA LYS A 6 -21.11 -33.47 -3.72
C LYS A 6 -20.98 -34.73 -2.88
N GLU A 7 -21.20 -35.90 -3.47
CA GLU A 7 -21.08 -37.20 -2.79
C GLU A 7 -19.62 -37.63 -2.56
N LYS A 8 -18.70 -37.16 -3.40
CA LYS A 8 -17.26 -37.49 -3.35
C LYS A 8 -16.44 -36.51 -2.50
N LEU A 9 -16.99 -35.34 -2.16
CA LEU A 9 -16.30 -34.28 -1.44
C LEU A 9 -16.87 -34.06 -0.03
N ALA A 10 -16.00 -33.71 0.92
CA ALA A 10 -16.44 -33.35 2.27
C ALA A 10 -17.38 -32.12 2.23
N ALA A 11 -18.44 -32.12 3.05
CA ALA A 11 -19.48 -31.09 3.03
C ALA A 11 -18.95 -29.64 3.15
N GLN A 12 -17.86 -29.43 3.90
CA GLN A 12 -17.23 -28.12 4.05
C GLN A 12 -16.53 -27.65 2.75
N ILE A 13 -15.91 -28.57 2.00
CA ILE A 13 -15.35 -28.27 0.67
C ILE A 13 -16.47 -27.95 -0.31
N VAL A 14 -17.55 -28.74 -0.28
CA VAL A 14 -18.74 -28.52 -1.11
C VAL A 14 -19.26 -27.10 -0.89
N GLN A 15 -19.39 -26.66 0.36
CA GLN A 15 -19.82 -25.29 0.68
C GLN A 15 -18.86 -24.23 0.12
N ASN A 16 -17.56 -24.41 0.28
CA ASN A 16 -16.57 -23.45 -0.23
C ASN A 16 -16.63 -23.30 -1.76
N PHE A 17 -16.86 -24.41 -2.49
CA PHE A 17 -17.07 -24.37 -3.94
C PHE A 17 -18.43 -23.78 -4.32
N SER A 18 -19.50 -24.11 -3.62
CA SER A 18 -20.83 -23.50 -3.86
C SER A 18 -20.81 -21.98 -3.65
N ASP A 19 -20.15 -21.49 -2.60
CA ASP A 19 -19.97 -20.05 -2.35
C ASP A 19 -19.12 -19.39 -3.46
N LEU A 20 -18.15 -20.12 -4.03
CA LEU A 20 -17.35 -19.63 -5.16
C LEU A 20 -18.18 -19.57 -6.45
N GLU A 21 -18.94 -20.62 -6.75
CA GLU A 21 -19.84 -20.71 -7.90
C GLU A 21 -20.85 -19.56 -7.90
N GLU A 22 -21.50 -19.31 -6.75
CA GLU A 22 -22.46 -18.21 -6.62
C GLU A 22 -21.82 -16.86 -6.95
N ARG A 23 -20.62 -16.59 -6.42
CA ARG A 23 -19.89 -15.34 -6.70
C ARG A 23 -19.47 -15.21 -8.16
N MET A 24 -19.06 -16.31 -8.80
CA MET A 24 -18.74 -16.33 -10.23
C MET A 24 -19.98 -16.03 -11.07
N MET A 25 -21.11 -16.67 -10.77
CA MET A 25 -22.38 -16.43 -11.44
C MET A 25 -22.84 -14.98 -11.29
N GLN A 26 -22.76 -14.42 -10.08
CA GLN A 26 -23.06 -13.01 -9.85
C GLN A 26 -22.16 -12.08 -10.67
N ASP A 27 -20.85 -12.37 -10.78
CA ASP A 27 -19.92 -11.55 -11.57
C ASP A 27 -20.19 -11.65 -13.08
N ILE A 28 -20.49 -12.86 -13.58
CA ILE A 28 -20.87 -13.11 -14.98
C ILE A 28 -22.13 -12.31 -15.32
N VAL A 29 -23.21 -12.49 -14.55
CA VAL A 29 -24.51 -11.81 -14.77
C VAL A 29 -24.32 -10.29 -14.75
N ARG A 30 -23.56 -9.78 -13.77
CA ARG A 30 -23.25 -8.34 -13.66
C ARG A 30 -22.52 -7.81 -14.89
N ARG A 31 -21.61 -8.59 -15.49
CA ARG A 31 -20.87 -8.20 -16.71
C ARG A 31 -21.76 -8.20 -17.93
N ILE A 32 -22.56 -9.26 -18.11
CA ILE A 32 -23.50 -9.37 -19.23
C ILE A 32 -24.52 -8.24 -19.18
N LYS A 33 -25.15 -7.97 -18.03
CA LYS A 33 -26.12 -6.86 -17.88
C LYS A 33 -25.50 -5.48 -18.18
N LYS A 34 -24.19 -5.29 -17.93
CA LYS A 34 -23.50 -4.02 -18.20
C LYS A 34 -23.03 -3.88 -19.63
N ALA A 35 -22.57 -4.96 -20.26
CA ALA A 35 -21.99 -4.94 -21.59
C ALA A 35 -23.02 -5.23 -22.69
N GLY A 36 -24.13 -5.90 -22.37
CA GLY A 36 -25.09 -6.42 -23.34
C GLY A 36 -24.60 -7.68 -24.08
N GLU A 37 -23.43 -8.20 -23.71
CA GLU A 37 -22.78 -9.36 -24.32
C GLU A 37 -21.96 -10.15 -23.28
N ILE A 38 -21.62 -11.40 -23.60
CA ILE A 38 -20.70 -12.20 -22.78
C ILE A 38 -19.27 -11.73 -23.02
N THR A 39 -18.78 -10.93 -22.08
CA THR A 39 -17.39 -10.45 -22.13
C THR A 39 -16.38 -11.58 -22.05
N SER A 40 -15.14 -11.36 -22.52
CA SER A 40 -14.04 -12.34 -22.41
C SER A 40 -13.73 -12.80 -20.98
N THR A 41 -14.06 -11.99 -19.95
CA THR A 41 -13.94 -12.42 -18.55
C THR A 41 -15.10 -13.29 -18.11
N ALA A 42 -16.32 -13.02 -18.60
CA ALA A 42 -17.48 -13.87 -18.34
C ALA A 42 -17.28 -15.26 -18.98
N ASP A 43 -16.81 -15.32 -20.23
CA ASP A 43 -16.43 -16.58 -20.89
C ASP A 43 -15.38 -17.36 -20.09
N TRP A 44 -14.37 -16.68 -19.51
CA TRP A 44 -13.37 -17.32 -18.66
C TRP A 44 -14.01 -18.01 -17.45
N GLN A 45 -14.91 -17.30 -16.77
CA GLN A 45 -15.56 -17.77 -15.57
C GLN A 45 -16.54 -18.91 -15.88
N ILE A 46 -17.26 -18.86 -17.01
CA ILE A 46 -18.10 -19.96 -17.50
C ILE A 46 -17.26 -21.24 -17.68
N ASN A 47 -16.09 -21.11 -18.33
CA ASN A 47 -15.17 -22.24 -18.48
C ASN A 47 -14.65 -22.77 -17.13
N ARG A 48 -14.40 -21.89 -16.14
CA ARG A 48 -14.02 -22.31 -14.79
C ARG A 48 -15.16 -23.05 -14.09
N LEU A 49 -16.42 -22.65 -14.25
CA LEU A 49 -17.58 -23.35 -13.65
C LEU A 49 -17.69 -24.80 -14.11
N LEU A 50 -17.36 -25.11 -15.37
CA LEU A 50 -17.30 -26.49 -15.86
C LEU A 50 -16.22 -27.31 -15.14
N ILE A 51 -15.05 -26.73 -14.93
CA ILE A 51 -13.94 -27.37 -14.19
C ILE A 51 -14.31 -27.55 -12.71
N LEU A 52 -15.18 -26.70 -12.16
CA LEU A 52 -15.74 -26.88 -10.81
C LEU A 52 -16.85 -27.95 -10.75
N GLY A 53 -17.14 -28.65 -11.86
CA GLY A 53 -18.07 -29.77 -11.90
C GLY A 53 -19.53 -29.37 -12.15
N ASN A 54 -19.79 -28.23 -12.78
CA ASN A 54 -21.11 -27.88 -13.32
C ASN A 54 -21.25 -28.41 -14.75
N SER A 55 -22.47 -28.76 -15.16
CA SER A 55 -22.76 -29.05 -16.56
C SER A 55 -23.00 -27.76 -17.36
N SER A 56 -22.83 -27.81 -18.68
CA SER A 56 -23.20 -26.70 -19.57
C SER A 56 -24.68 -26.31 -19.46
N GLU A 57 -25.56 -27.31 -19.31
CA GLU A 57 -27.01 -27.10 -19.12
C GLU A 57 -27.32 -26.36 -17.81
N ASP A 58 -26.70 -26.74 -16.70
CA ASP A 58 -26.92 -26.08 -15.41
C ASP A 58 -26.46 -24.62 -15.43
N ILE A 59 -25.32 -24.35 -16.08
CA ILE A 59 -24.80 -22.99 -16.25
C ILE A 59 -25.74 -22.16 -17.11
N GLU A 60 -26.16 -22.67 -18.28
CA GLU A 60 -27.10 -21.96 -19.16
C GLU A 60 -28.40 -21.66 -18.43
N LYS A 61 -28.98 -22.66 -17.76
CA LYS A 61 -30.23 -22.51 -17.02
C LYS A 61 -30.11 -21.43 -15.95
N ALA A 62 -29.03 -21.46 -15.15
CA ALA A 62 -28.80 -20.47 -14.11
C ALA A 62 -28.57 -19.06 -14.68
N LEU A 63 -27.86 -18.94 -15.82
CA LEU A 63 -27.68 -17.65 -16.50
C LEU A 63 -28.99 -17.10 -17.05
N LYS A 64 -29.77 -17.94 -17.72
CA LYS A 64 -31.08 -17.60 -18.28
C LYS A 64 -32.03 -17.08 -17.19
N GLU A 65 -32.11 -17.79 -16.07
CA GLU A 65 -32.92 -17.41 -14.91
C GLU A 65 -32.45 -16.07 -14.32
N ALA A 66 -31.14 -15.91 -14.07
CA ALA A 66 -30.60 -14.69 -13.46
C ALA A 66 -30.62 -13.45 -14.37
N LEU A 67 -30.61 -13.65 -15.69
CA LEU A 67 -30.74 -12.60 -16.69
C LEU A 67 -32.19 -12.27 -17.03
N GLU A 68 -33.16 -13.08 -16.55
CA GLU A 68 -34.57 -13.01 -16.95
C GLU A 68 -34.74 -13.10 -18.48
N ALA A 69 -33.87 -13.89 -19.12
CA ALA A 69 -33.79 -13.99 -20.57
C ALA A 69 -34.66 -15.14 -21.12
N SER A 70 -35.12 -15.00 -22.35
CA SER A 70 -35.66 -16.10 -23.15
C SER A 70 -34.53 -16.91 -23.80
N TYR A 71 -34.80 -18.15 -24.21
CA TYR A 71 -33.81 -18.97 -24.93
C TYR A 71 -33.29 -18.30 -26.21
N PRO A 72 -34.13 -17.66 -27.07
CA PRO A 72 -33.63 -16.92 -28.22
C PRO A 72 -32.62 -15.81 -27.86
N GLN A 73 -32.84 -15.11 -26.75
CA GLN A 73 -31.90 -14.08 -26.27
C GLN A 73 -30.61 -14.69 -25.74
N MET A 74 -30.67 -15.88 -25.13
CA MET A 74 -29.46 -16.62 -24.73
C MET A 74 -28.66 -17.08 -25.94
N PHE A 75 -29.31 -17.61 -26.99
CA PHE A 75 -28.64 -17.97 -28.23
C PHE A 75 -27.99 -16.77 -28.91
N GLU A 76 -28.66 -15.61 -28.95
CA GLU A 76 -28.05 -14.39 -29.49
C GLU A 76 -26.79 -13.96 -28.73
N LEU A 77 -26.75 -14.16 -27.41
CA LEU A 77 -25.56 -13.91 -26.59
C LEU A 77 -24.43 -14.90 -26.91
N TYR A 78 -24.77 -16.17 -27.16
CA TYR A 78 -23.82 -17.23 -27.48
C TYR A 78 -23.24 -17.10 -28.89
N ASP A 79 -24.07 -16.79 -29.89
CA ASP A 79 -23.64 -16.55 -31.27
C ASP A 79 -22.59 -15.43 -31.35
N LYS A 80 -22.83 -14.33 -30.62
CA LYS A 80 -21.86 -13.21 -30.52
C LYS A 80 -20.52 -13.63 -29.93
N VAL A 81 -20.50 -14.64 -29.07
CA VAL A 81 -19.25 -15.19 -28.52
C VAL A 81 -18.57 -16.07 -29.55
N ILE A 82 -19.28 -17.02 -30.17
CA ILE A 82 -18.73 -18.02 -31.11
C ILE A 82 -17.93 -17.37 -32.24
N ASP A 83 -18.36 -16.19 -32.69
CA ASP A 83 -17.73 -15.40 -33.75
C ASP A 83 -16.42 -14.73 -33.32
N TRP A 84 -16.04 -14.77 -32.05
CA TRP A 84 -14.75 -14.24 -31.56
C TRP A 84 -13.61 -15.22 -31.79
N GLU A 85 -12.44 -14.72 -32.20
CA GLU A 85 -11.23 -15.54 -32.39
C GLU A 85 -10.69 -16.15 -31.08
N TYR A 86 -11.00 -15.54 -29.93
CA TYR A 86 -10.44 -15.91 -28.63
C TYR A 86 -11.41 -16.67 -27.71
N VAL A 87 -12.47 -17.25 -28.26
CA VAL A 87 -13.37 -18.11 -27.47
C VAL A 87 -12.59 -19.30 -26.96
N ARG A 88 -12.69 -19.55 -25.65
CA ARG A 88 -11.91 -20.61 -25.01
C ARG A 88 -12.42 -22.00 -25.31
N ASN A 89 -13.74 -22.13 -25.41
CA ASN A 89 -14.39 -23.38 -25.74
C ASN A 89 -15.72 -23.10 -26.45
N LYS A 90 -15.68 -23.16 -27.79
CA LYS A 90 -16.84 -22.90 -28.65
C LYS A 90 -17.95 -23.93 -28.45
N GLU A 91 -17.57 -25.18 -28.16
CA GLU A 91 -18.52 -26.30 -28.02
C GLU A 91 -19.56 -26.05 -26.90
N ILE A 92 -19.20 -25.32 -25.85
CA ILE A 92 -20.12 -24.97 -24.73
C ILE A 92 -21.31 -24.15 -25.24
N TYR A 93 -21.08 -23.31 -26.24
CA TYR A 93 -22.06 -22.38 -26.79
C TYR A 93 -22.81 -22.97 -27.99
N GLU A 94 -22.15 -23.84 -28.76
CA GLU A 94 -22.72 -24.51 -29.94
C GLU A 94 -23.65 -25.67 -29.58
N GLN A 95 -23.38 -26.37 -28.47
CA GLN A 95 -24.17 -27.52 -28.03
C GLN A 95 -24.39 -27.46 -26.51
N VAL A 96 -25.52 -26.88 -26.10
CA VAL A 96 -25.91 -26.99 -24.69
C VAL A 96 -26.54 -28.35 -24.43
N ASN A 97 -25.86 -29.16 -23.62
CA ASN A 97 -26.29 -30.49 -23.20
C ASN A 97 -25.79 -30.77 -21.77
N THR A 98 -26.02 -31.99 -21.28
CA THR A 98 -25.55 -32.47 -19.97
C THR A 98 -24.03 -32.74 -19.92
N LYS A 99 -23.21 -32.19 -20.83
CA LYS A 99 -21.75 -32.38 -20.79
C LYS A 99 -21.17 -31.75 -19.52
N TYR A 100 -20.56 -32.60 -18.71
CA TYR A 100 -19.71 -32.23 -17.57
C TYR A 100 -18.48 -33.14 -17.60
N ILE A 101 -17.42 -32.74 -16.92
CA ILE A 101 -16.24 -33.59 -16.74
C ILE A 101 -16.53 -34.52 -15.55
N PRO A 102 -16.51 -35.85 -15.66
CA PRO A 102 -16.64 -36.73 -14.50
C PRO A 102 -15.55 -36.46 -13.46
N TYR A 103 -15.83 -36.68 -12.16
CA TYR A 103 -14.87 -36.34 -11.10
C TYR A 103 -13.53 -37.05 -11.31
N GLU A 104 -13.56 -38.34 -11.67
CA GLU A 104 -12.40 -39.20 -11.95
C GLU A 104 -11.49 -38.65 -13.05
N GLU A 105 -12.09 -37.96 -14.03
CA GLU A 105 -11.38 -37.38 -15.18
C GLU A 105 -10.96 -35.93 -14.93
N ASN A 106 -11.52 -35.29 -13.89
CA ASN A 106 -11.25 -33.91 -13.54
C ASN A 106 -9.99 -33.76 -12.68
N TYR A 107 -8.83 -33.99 -13.29
CA TYR A 107 -7.53 -33.91 -12.61
C TYR A 107 -7.26 -32.54 -11.98
N GLN A 108 -7.75 -31.46 -12.58
CA GLN A 108 -7.59 -30.10 -12.05
C GLN A 108 -8.33 -29.92 -10.73
N LEU A 109 -9.59 -30.35 -10.65
CA LEU A 109 -10.34 -30.26 -9.40
C LEU A 109 -9.76 -31.21 -8.34
N GLN A 110 -9.32 -32.41 -8.71
CA GLN A 110 -8.65 -33.33 -7.80
C GLN A 110 -7.37 -32.73 -7.21
N GLN A 111 -6.53 -32.09 -8.04
CA GLN A 111 -5.32 -31.39 -7.61
C GLN A 111 -5.64 -30.28 -6.59
N ILE A 112 -6.59 -29.39 -6.93
CA ILE A 112 -6.97 -28.26 -6.07
C ILE A 112 -7.55 -28.77 -4.74
N THR A 113 -8.46 -29.73 -4.80
CA THR A 113 -9.11 -30.31 -3.63
C THR A 113 -8.08 -31.01 -2.73
N GLY A 114 -7.20 -31.84 -3.31
CA GLY A 114 -6.15 -32.54 -2.58
C GLY A 114 -5.19 -31.56 -1.89
N ALA A 115 -4.81 -30.48 -2.58
CA ALA A 115 -3.96 -29.45 -2.02
C ALA A 115 -4.60 -28.73 -0.82
N ILE A 116 -5.90 -28.41 -0.90
CA ILE A 116 -6.64 -27.79 0.20
C ILE A 116 -6.74 -28.73 1.40
N VAL A 117 -7.07 -30.00 1.16
CA VAL A 117 -7.14 -31.03 2.22
C VAL A 117 -5.79 -31.13 2.93
N GLN A 118 -4.69 -31.21 2.17
CA GLN A 118 -3.35 -31.31 2.74
C GLN A 118 -2.95 -30.05 3.51
N GLN A 119 -3.25 -28.86 2.99
CA GLN A 119 -2.89 -27.59 3.63
C GLN A 119 -3.65 -27.33 4.93
N THR A 120 -4.87 -27.84 5.03
CA THR A 120 -5.75 -27.63 6.20
C THR A 120 -5.75 -28.80 7.17
N ASP A 121 -4.93 -29.82 6.94
CA ASP A 121 -4.96 -31.08 7.72
C ASP A 121 -6.38 -31.67 7.83
N ALA A 122 -7.13 -31.62 6.71
CA ALA A 122 -8.54 -32.03 6.59
C ALA A 122 -9.58 -31.21 7.37
N ASP A 123 -9.20 -30.11 8.05
CA ASP A 123 -10.16 -29.20 8.70
C ASP A 123 -10.92 -28.31 7.70
N LEU A 124 -10.38 -28.13 6.48
CA LEU A 124 -11.02 -27.43 5.35
C LEU A 124 -11.43 -25.99 5.63
N ARG A 125 -10.79 -25.41 6.65
CA ARG A 125 -10.92 -24.05 7.13
C ARG A 125 -9.53 -23.49 7.38
N ASN A 126 -9.42 -22.17 7.40
CA ASN A 126 -8.17 -21.46 7.58
C ASN A 126 -7.09 -21.94 6.58
N ILE A 127 -7.46 -21.99 5.30
CA ILE A 127 -6.58 -22.33 4.17
C ILE A 127 -5.30 -21.49 4.23
N THR A 128 -5.40 -20.21 4.60
CA THR A 128 -4.21 -19.34 4.72
C THR A 128 -3.30 -19.65 5.90
N GLN A 129 -3.68 -20.58 6.78
CA GLN A 129 -2.99 -20.89 8.04
C GLN A 129 -2.72 -19.61 8.87
N SER A 130 -3.62 -18.64 8.75
CA SER A 130 -3.50 -17.34 9.37
C SER A 130 -4.31 -17.30 10.64
N LEU A 131 -3.59 -17.24 11.75
CA LEU A 131 -4.18 -17.15 13.09
C LEU A 131 -4.96 -15.82 13.28
N GLY A 132 -4.65 -14.75 12.54
CA GLY A 132 -5.43 -13.51 12.61
C GLY A 132 -5.46 -12.89 14.01
N PHE A 133 -6.62 -12.93 14.68
CA PHE A 133 -6.96 -12.23 15.94
C PHE A 133 -7.11 -13.18 17.13
N TYR A 134 -6.11 -13.20 17.99
CA TYR A 134 -6.19 -13.90 19.27
C TYR A 134 -6.17 -12.91 20.41
N LEU A 135 -7.07 -13.10 21.38
CA LEU A 135 -7.00 -12.41 22.66
C LEU A 135 -6.22 -13.27 23.64
N ASP A 136 -5.31 -12.63 24.38
CA ASP A 136 -4.64 -13.18 25.56
C ASP A 136 -5.17 -12.40 26.76
N TYR A 137 -5.92 -13.07 27.63
CA TYR A 137 -6.53 -12.44 28.82
C TYR A 137 -5.55 -12.33 30.00
N GLY A 138 -4.25 -12.53 29.76
CA GLY A 138 -3.19 -12.38 30.77
C GLY A 138 -2.83 -13.68 31.49
N ASP A 139 -3.45 -14.81 31.11
CA ASP A 139 -3.15 -16.16 31.59
C ASP A 139 -2.32 -16.98 30.58
N GLY A 140 -1.93 -16.36 29.45
CA GLY A 140 -1.18 -17.01 28.37
C GLY A 140 -2.02 -17.93 27.49
N LYS A 141 -3.34 -18.05 27.74
CA LYS A 141 -4.26 -18.81 26.89
C LYS A 141 -4.81 -17.90 25.80
N ARG A 142 -4.43 -18.23 24.56
CA ARG A 142 -4.90 -17.54 23.37
C ARG A 142 -6.28 -18.05 22.99
N VAL A 143 -7.28 -17.18 23.02
CA VAL A 143 -8.66 -17.52 22.63
C VAL A 143 -8.94 -17.02 21.22
N LEU A 144 -9.42 -17.92 20.36
CA LEU A 144 -9.91 -17.57 19.02
C LEU A 144 -11.16 -16.70 19.18
N THR A 145 -11.16 -15.54 18.53
CA THR A 145 -12.30 -14.61 18.60
C THR A 145 -13.27 -14.87 17.45
N PRO A 146 -14.57 -14.57 17.59
CA PRO A 146 -15.52 -14.57 16.46
C PRO A 146 -15.03 -13.69 15.28
N LEU A 147 -14.26 -12.64 15.57
CA LEU A 147 -13.63 -11.79 14.56
C LEU A 147 -12.53 -12.54 13.76
N ALA A 148 -11.81 -13.47 14.40
CA ALA A 148 -10.84 -14.31 13.71
C ALA A 148 -11.51 -15.27 12.73
N GLU A 149 -12.69 -15.81 13.07
CA GLU A 149 -13.47 -16.66 12.16
C GLU A 149 -13.93 -15.88 10.92
N VAL A 150 -14.44 -14.66 11.11
CA VAL A 150 -14.81 -13.76 10.00
C VAL A 150 -13.60 -13.45 9.12
N TYR A 151 -12.45 -13.17 9.74
CA TYR A 151 -11.21 -12.91 9.02
C TYR A 151 -10.77 -14.12 8.20
N GLN A 152 -10.71 -15.31 8.81
CA GLN A 152 -10.35 -16.56 8.14
C GLN A 152 -11.31 -16.87 6.99
N LYS A 153 -12.62 -16.71 7.18
CA LYS A 153 -13.63 -16.93 6.13
C LYS A 153 -13.36 -16.07 4.90
N TYR A 154 -13.08 -14.77 5.07
CA TYR A 154 -12.75 -13.90 3.94
C TYR A 154 -11.44 -14.28 3.25
N LEU A 155 -10.44 -14.73 4.01
CA LEU A 155 -9.16 -15.16 3.46
C LEU A 155 -9.25 -16.49 2.70
N ASP A 156 -10.00 -17.45 3.23
CA ASP A 156 -10.24 -18.76 2.58
C ASP A 156 -10.99 -18.56 1.27
N ALA A 157 -12.04 -17.74 1.30
CA ALA A 157 -12.74 -17.27 0.11
C ALA A 157 -11.79 -16.70 -0.95
N ALA A 158 -10.85 -15.83 -0.55
CA ALA A 158 -9.87 -15.27 -1.47
C ALA A 158 -8.90 -16.32 -2.03
N CYS A 159 -8.45 -17.25 -1.20
CA CYS A 159 -7.60 -18.36 -1.66
C CYS A 159 -8.31 -19.22 -2.71
N MET A 160 -9.58 -19.59 -2.47
CA MET A 160 -10.39 -20.36 -3.42
C MET A 160 -10.57 -19.62 -4.74
N GLU A 161 -10.91 -18.34 -4.70
CA GLU A 161 -11.10 -17.50 -5.89
C GLU A 161 -9.84 -17.37 -6.75
N ILE A 162 -8.67 -17.31 -6.11
CA ILE A 162 -7.39 -17.13 -6.82
C ILE A 162 -6.83 -18.48 -7.30
N ILE A 163 -6.85 -19.53 -6.47
CA ILE A 163 -6.25 -20.84 -6.82
C ILE A 163 -7.00 -21.52 -7.97
N THR A 164 -8.33 -21.35 -8.04
CA THR A 164 -9.15 -21.85 -9.14
C THR A 164 -9.02 -21.01 -10.42
N GLY A 165 -8.34 -19.86 -10.34
CA GLY A 165 -8.23 -18.89 -11.42
C GLY A 165 -9.52 -18.14 -11.71
N ALA A 166 -10.56 -18.26 -10.90
CA ALA A 166 -11.87 -17.62 -11.12
C ALA A 166 -11.80 -16.08 -11.11
N PHE A 167 -10.87 -15.50 -10.34
CA PHE A 167 -10.68 -14.06 -10.23
C PHE A 167 -9.19 -13.67 -10.17
N ASP A 168 -8.87 -12.46 -10.64
CA ASP A 168 -7.51 -11.93 -10.50
C ASP A 168 -7.21 -11.52 -9.06
N TYR A 169 -5.97 -11.78 -8.62
CA TYR A 169 -5.59 -11.59 -7.22
C TYR A 169 -5.72 -10.13 -6.73
N ASN A 170 -5.55 -9.13 -7.61
CA ASN A 170 -5.65 -7.73 -7.21
C ASN A 170 -7.11 -7.35 -6.93
N SER A 171 -8.04 -7.80 -7.76
CA SER A 171 -9.48 -7.58 -7.55
C SER A 171 -9.97 -8.29 -6.29
N VAL A 172 -9.55 -9.55 -6.08
CA VAL A 172 -9.87 -10.31 -4.87
C VAL A 172 -9.35 -9.60 -3.61
N LEU A 173 -8.08 -9.20 -3.60
CA LEU A 173 -7.49 -8.51 -2.45
C LEU A 173 -8.15 -7.16 -2.18
N ARG A 174 -8.46 -6.36 -3.20
CA ARG A 174 -9.21 -5.10 -3.02
C ARG A 174 -10.57 -5.36 -2.36
N ARG A 175 -11.31 -6.37 -2.84
CA ARG A 175 -12.61 -6.75 -2.27
C ARG A 175 -12.48 -7.19 -0.80
N VAL A 176 -11.57 -8.12 -0.51
CA VAL A 176 -11.38 -8.65 0.86
C VAL A 176 -10.95 -7.56 1.82
N VAL A 177 -9.97 -6.72 1.44
CA VAL A 177 -9.53 -5.60 2.27
C VAL A 177 -10.68 -4.62 2.52
N THR A 178 -11.53 -4.38 1.52
CA THR A 178 -12.73 -3.54 1.68
C THR A 178 -13.71 -4.15 2.67
N GLN A 179 -14.01 -5.45 2.56
CA GLN A 179 -14.93 -6.15 3.46
C GLN A 179 -14.44 -6.10 4.91
N LEU A 180 -13.16 -6.42 5.12
CA LEU A 180 -12.53 -6.34 6.44
C LEU A 180 -12.50 -4.91 6.99
N THR A 181 -12.22 -3.92 6.14
CA THR A 181 -12.22 -2.51 6.55
C THR A 181 -13.65 -2.04 6.89
N ASN A 182 -14.66 -2.43 6.13
CA ASN A 182 -16.04 -2.05 6.39
C ASN A 182 -16.60 -2.73 7.66
N SER A 183 -16.06 -3.89 8.05
CA SER A 183 -16.40 -4.56 9.31
C SER A 183 -15.73 -3.93 10.54
N GLY A 184 -15.03 -2.79 10.38
CA GLY A 184 -14.33 -2.10 11.47
C GLY A 184 -12.89 -2.56 11.70
N LEU A 185 -12.41 -3.56 10.95
CA LEU A 185 -11.05 -4.08 11.13
C LEU A 185 -10.01 -3.12 10.53
N ARG A 186 -8.99 -2.75 11.30
CA ARG A 186 -7.96 -1.77 10.87
C ARG A 186 -6.54 -2.33 10.96
N GLN A 187 -6.23 -3.04 12.03
CA GLN A 187 -4.91 -3.62 12.28
C GLN A 187 -5.07 -5.04 12.81
N ILE A 188 -4.03 -5.85 12.63
CA ILE A 188 -3.87 -7.20 13.17
C ILE A 188 -2.65 -7.17 14.09
N ASP A 189 -2.87 -7.52 15.35
CA ASP A 189 -1.83 -7.63 16.36
C ASP A 189 -1.37 -9.08 16.46
N TYR A 190 -0.10 -9.30 16.14
CA TYR A 190 0.51 -10.62 16.23
C TYR A 190 1.10 -10.85 17.61
N ALA A 191 1.08 -12.11 18.04
CA ALA A 191 1.70 -12.57 19.29
C ALA A 191 3.19 -12.20 19.41
N SER A 192 3.87 -11.89 18.30
CA SER A 192 5.23 -11.36 18.29
C SER A 192 5.34 -9.90 18.79
N GLY A 193 4.24 -9.28 19.24
CA GLY A 193 4.18 -7.86 19.61
C GLY A 193 4.19 -6.90 18.40
N ARG A 194 3.98 -7.41 17.19
CA ARG A 194 3.97 -6.59 15.96
C ARG A 194 2.52 -6.34 15.53
N ALA A 195 2.19 -5.09 15.24
CA ALA A 195 0.93 -4.71 14.63
C ALA A 195 1.11 -4.48 13.12
N ASN A 196 0.25 -5.05 12.28
CA ASN A 196 0.21 -4.73 10.86
C ASN A 196 -1.17 -4.22 10.46
N ARG A 197 -1.23 -3.27 9.53
CA ARG A 197 -2.50 -2.86 8.92
C ARG A 197 -3.17 -4.05 8.23
N VAL A 198 -4.49 -4.07 8.23
CA VAL A 198 -5.29 -5.19 7.71
C VAL A 198 -5.02 -5.47 6.23
N ASP A 199 -4.77 -4.44 5.42
CA ASP A 199 -4.42 -4.54 4.00
C ASP A 199 -3.10 -5.31 3.78
N VAL A 200 -2.09 -5.02 4.62
CA VAL A 200 -0.79 -5.69 4.59
C VAL A 200 -0.93 -7.14 5.07
N ALA A 201 -1.65 -7.35 6.16
CA ALA A 201 -1.80 -8.66 6.77
C ALA A 201 -2.60 -9.63 5.88
N ALA A 202 -3.75 -9.19 5.36
CA ALA A 202 -4.59 -9.99 4.46
C ALA A 202 -3.84 -10.37 3.19
N ARG A 203 -3.16 -9.40 2.54
CA ARG A 203 -2.32 -9.71 1.35
C ARG A 203 -1.25 -10.74 1.67
N ARG A 204 -0.53 -10.58 2.78
CA ARG A 204 0.53 -11.52 3.15
C ARG A 204 -0.01 -12.93 3.40
N ALA A 205 -1.10 -13.04 4.15
CA ALA A 205 -1.73 -14.33 4.46
C ALA A 205 -2.22 -15.04 3.19
N VAL A 206 -2.96 -14.34 2.33
CA VAL A 206 -3.46 -14.90 1.06
C VAL A 206 -2.33 -15.31 0.13
N MET A 207 -1.33 -14.45 -0.09
CA MET A 207 -0.22 -14.79 -1.00
C MET A 207 0.61 -15.96 -0.46
N THR A 208 0.84 -16.03 0.85
CA THR A 208 1.55 -17.16 1.47
C THR A 208 0.75 -18.45 1.33
N GLY A 209 -0.56 -18.40 1.62
CA GLY A 209 -1.45 -19.54 1.47
C GLY A 209 -1.53 -20.07 0.03
N ILE A 210 -1.54 -19.18 -0.97
CA ILE A 210 -1.51 -19.57 -2.39
C ILE A 210 -0.19 -20.25 -2.74
N THR A 211 0.95 -19.69 -2.33
CA THR A 211 2.26 -20.30 -2.59
C THR A 211 2.35 -21.70 -1.98
N GLN A 212 1.81 -21.90 -0.78
CA GLN A 212 1.74 -23.22 -0.14
C GLN A 212 0.80 -24.18 -0.90
N LEU A 213 -0.38 -23.72 -1.33
CA LEU A 213 -1.30 -24.52 -2.14
C LEU A 213 -0.65 -24.98 -3.44
N THR A 214 0.06 -24.08 -4.13
CA THR A 214 0.84 -24.41 -5.33
C THR A 214 1.92 -25.44 -5.03
N GLY A 215 2.58 -25.36 -3.88
CA GLY A 215 3.51 -26.38 -3.39
C GLY A 215 2.84 -27.75 -3.22
N HIS A 216 1.66 -27.81 -2.62
CA HIS A 216 0.91 -29.06 -2.47
C HIS A 216 0.44 -29.65 -3.82
N ILE A 217 0.04 -28.80 -4.77
CA ILE A 217 -0.25 -29.24 -6.16
C ILE A 217 1.01 -29.82 -6.80
N SER A 218 2.17 -29.21 -6.57
CA SER A 218 3.46 -29.73 -7.03
C SER A 218 3.79 -31.11 -6.42
N ASP A 219 3.52 -31.30 -5.12
CA ASP A 219 3.64 -32.61 -4.46
C ASP A 219 2.73 -33.67 -5.11
N TYR A 220 1.46 -33.32 -5.35
CA TYR A 220 0.51 -34.21 -6.02
C TYR A 220 1.02 -34.64 -7.40
N ASN A 221 1.55 -33.69 -8.19
CA ASN A 221 2.09 -33.97 -9.51
C ASN A 221 3.36 -34.83 -9.46
N ALA A 222 4.25 -34.58 -8.50
CA ALA A 222 5.45 -35.38 -8.32
C ALA A 222 5.11 -36.84 -7.98
N GLN A 223 4.10 -37.07 -7.14
CA GLN A 223 3.60 -38.43 -6.83
C GLN A 223 3.07 -39.14 -8.07
N LYS A 224 2.26 -38.45 -8.90
CA LYS A 224 1.73 -39.01 -10.16
C LYS A 224 2.83 -39.32 -11.17
N LEU A 225 3.86 -38.47 -11.23
CA LEU A 225 5.03 -38.65 -12.08
C LEU A 225 6.08 -39.60 -11.48
N GLN A 226 5.84 -40.13 -10.28
CA GLN A 226 6.74 -41.02 -9.55
C GLN A 226 8.17 -40.45 -9.41
N THR A 227 8.27 -39.16 -9.12
CA THR A 227 9.56 -38.49 -8.84
C THR A 227 9.60 -37.91 -7.44
N ASP A 228 10.79 -37.94 -6.84
CA ASP A 228 11.09 -37.31 -5.55
C ASP A 228 11.89 -36.00 -5.71
N TYR A 229 12.13 -35.55 -6.94
CA TYR A 229 12.95 -34.38 -7.23
C TYR A 229 12.12 -33.19 -7.70
N PHE A 230 12.58 -32.00 -7.34
CA PHE A 230 11.94 -30.74 -7.68
C PHE A 230 12.96 -29.69 -8.10
N GLU A 231 12.69 -28.97 -9.18
CA GLU A 231 13.42 -27.76 -9.53
C GLU A 231 12.74 -26.55 -8.88
N ILE A 232 13.48 -25.76 -8.10
CA ILE A 232 12.96 -24.51 -7.51
C ILE A 232 13.07 -23.39 -8.55
N ALA A 233 11.98 -22.69 -8.78
CA ALA A 233 11.92 -21.64 -9.79
C ALA A 233 12.81 -20.45 -9.44
N TRP A 234 13.52 -19.92 -10.45
CA TRP A 234 14.21 -18.66 -10.30
C TRP A 234 13.24 -17.49 -10.47
N HIS A 235 13.32 -16.52 -9.57
CA HIS A 235 12.65 -15.23 -9.69
C HIS A 235 13.56 -14.10 -9.20
N SER A 236 13.48 -12.94 -9.85
CA SER A 236 14.32 -11.81 -9.47
C SER A 236 14.05 -11.30 -8.05
N GLY A 237 15.08 -10.80 -7.36
CA GLY A 237 15.02 -10.12 -6.07
C GLY A 237 14.59 -11.04 -4.93
N ALA A 238 14.97 -12.31 -5.03
CA ALA A 238 14.87 -13.26 -3.94
C ALA A 238 15.72 -12.79 -2.75
N ARG A 239 15.33 -13.22 -1.55
CA ARG A 239 16.16 -13.00 -0.36
C ARG A 239 17.54 -13.66 -0.60
N PRO A 240 18.66 -13.08 -0.15
CA PRO A 240 19.98 -13.69 -0.32
C PRO A 240 20.06 -15.15 0.17
N THR A 241 19.40 -15.45 1.29
CA THR A 241 19.31 -16.82 1.84
C THR A 241 18.46 -17.78 1.01
N HIS A 242 17.75 -17.31 -0.02
CA HIS A 242 16.90 -18.12 -0.91
C HIS A 242 17.50 -18.23 -2.31
N GLN A 243 18.32 -17.25 -2.74
CA GLN A 243 19.04 -17.29 -4.03
C GLN A 243 19.86 -18.58 -4.21
N VAL A 244 20.39 -19.14 -3.11
CA VAL A 244 21.20 -20.37 -3.14
C VAL A 244 20.43 -21.62 -3.60
N TRP A 245 19.10 -21.60 -3.51
CA TRP A 245 18.20 -22.69 -3.91
C TRP A 245 17.69 -22.55 -5.34
N GLN A 246 17.63 -21.33 -5.86
CA GLN A 246 16.98 -21.00 -7.13
C GLN A 246 17.60 -21.72 -8.32
N GLY A 247 16.75 -22.21 -9.19
CA GLY A 247 17.07 -22.91 -10.43
C GLY A 247 17.79 -24.24 -10.24
N LYS A 248 17.86 -24.76 -9.01
CA LYS A 248 18.49 -26.04 -8.70
C LYS A 248 17.46 -27.12 -8.43
N VAL A 249 17.87 -28.35 -8.65
CA VAL A 249 17.09 -29.56 -8.38
C VAL A 249 17.41 -30.08 -6.98
N TRP A 250 16.38 -30.39 -6.22
CA TRP A 250 16.45 -30.88 -4.84
C TRP A 250 15.53 -32.08 -4.68
N SER A 251 15.98 -33.10 -3.96
CA SER A 251 15.07 -34.15 -3.48
C SER A 251 14.06 -33.58 -2.47
N ARG A 252 12.93 -34.25 -2.28
CA ARG A 252 11.92 -33.87 -1.28
C ARG A 252 12.54 -33.71 0.10
N GLN A 253 13.42 -34.63 0.47
CA GLN A 253 14.14 -34.57 1.73
C GLN A 253 15.04 -33.32 1.84
N GLN A 254 15.69 -32.92 0.76
CA GLN A 254 16.52 -31.70 0.73
C GLN A 254 15.68 -30.42 0.75
N LEU A 255 14.47 -30.42 0.18
CA LEU A 255 13.56 -29.28 0.32
C LEU A 255 13.30 -28.96 1.80
N VAL A 256 13.14 -29.99 2.63
CA VAL A 256 12.95 -29.82 4.08
C VAL A 256 14.27 -29.50 4.78
N THR A 257 15.31 -30.31 4.58
CA THR A 257 16.55 -30.21 5.37
C THR A 257 17.46 -29.05 4.96
N VAL A 258 17.50 -28.69 3.68
CA VAL A 258 18.37 -27.64 3.12
C VAL A 258 17.58 -26.37 2.83
N CYS A 259 16.43 -26.50 2.17
CA CYS A 259 15.62 -25.33 1.79
C CYS A 259 14.67 -24.88 2.91
N GLY A 260 14.51 -25.68 3.98
CA GLY A 260 13.72 -25.35 5.16
C GLY A 260 12.20 -25.34 4.91
N LEU A 261 11.72 -26.08 3.92
CA LEU A 261 10.29 -26.23 3.62
C LEU A 261 9.51 -26.58 4.90
N GLY A 262 8.36 -25.92 5.10
CA GLY A 262 7.54 -26.07 6.31
C GLY A 262 7.92 -25.13 7.46
N THR A 263 8.96 -24.31 7.32
CA THR A 263 9.32 -23.30 8.33
C THR A 263 8.98 -21.88 7.90
N VAL A 264 8.65 -21.02 8.87
CA VAL A 264 8.03 -19.70 8.63
C VAL A 264 8.84 -18.81 7.67
N THR A 265 10.18 -18.84 7.70
CA THR A 265 11.02 -17.87 6.96
C THR A 265 11.83 -18.49 5.82
N ARG A 266 11.48 -19.70 5.39
CA ARG A 266 12.25 -20.48 4.41
C ARG A 266 11.41 -20.75 3.15
N LEU A 267 11.71 -21.81 2.39
CA LEU A 267 10.99 -22.14 1.15
C LEU A 267 9.48 -22.20 1.41
N GLU A 268 8.70 -21.54 0.53
CA GLU A 268 7.23 -21.42 0.63
C GLU A 268 6.72 -20.78 1.95
N GLY A 269 7.61 -20.14 2.71
CA GLY A 269 7.29 -19.40 3.92
C GLY A 269 6.82 -17.97 3.67
N ILE A 270 6.74 -17.19 4.74
CA ILE A 270 6.19 -15.83 4.73
C ILE A 270 6.97 -14.89 3.80
N ASN A 271 6.26 -14.28 2.84
CA ASN A 271 6.83 -13.42 1.78
C ASN A 271 7.87 -14.12 0.87
N CYS A 272 7.87 -15.45 0.84
CA CYS A 272 8.57 -16.24 -0.17
C CYS A 272 7.65 -16.41 -1.38
N TYR A 273 8.18 -16.22 -2.59
CA TYR A 273 7.43 -16.36 -3.85
C TYR A 273 8.04 -17.46 -4.73
N HIS A 274 8.82 -18.36 -4.14
CA HIS A 274 9.40 -19.48 -4.86
C HIS A 274 8.31 -20.50 -5.10
N GLU A 275 8.27 -20.96 -6.33
CA GLU A 275 7.52 -22.14 -6.75
C GLU A 275 8.50 -23.27 -6.95
N ARG A 276 8.02 -24.50 -6.88
CA ARG A 276 8.80 -25.69 -7.20
C ARG A 276 8.04 -26.55 -8.17
N TYR A 277 8.76 -27.13 -9.11
CA TYR A 277 8.22 -27.93 -10.18
C TYR A 277 8.75 -29.36 -10.07
N PRO A 278 7.92 -30.40 -10.24
CA PRO A 278 8.41 -31.78 -10.28
C PRO A 278 9.47 -31.93 -11.37
N PHE A 279 10.53 -32.66 -11.05
CA PHE A 279 11.66 -32.88 -11.94
C PHE A 279 11.91 -34.38 -12.02
N VAL A 280 11.89 -34.97 -13.21
CA VAL A 280 12.12 -36.41 -13.40
C VAL A 280 13.55 -36.62 -13.88
N PRO A 281 14.46 -37.17 -13.05
CA PRO A 281 15.85 -37.37 -13.43
C PRO A 281 15.99 -38.16 -14.73
N GLY A 282 16.82 -37.68 -15.66
CA GLY A 282 17.04 -38.30 -16.97
C GLY A 282 15.97 -38.01 -18.03
N ILE A 283 14.86 -37.37 -17.68
CA ILE A 283 13.79 -36.97 -18.61
C ILE A 283 13.64 -35.44 -18.63
N SER A 284 13.55 -34.82 -17.45
CA SER A 284 13.41 -33.38 -17.33
C SER A 284 14.74 -32.66 -17.60
N GLU A 285 14.67 -31.56 -18.33
CA GLU A 285 15.77 -30.61 -18.50
C GLU A 285 15.59 -29.43 -17.55
N ARG A 286 16.68 -29.01 -16.90
CA ARG A 286 16.68 -27.85 -16.02
C ARG A 286 16.36 -26.59 -16.81
N GLN A 287 15.47 -25.78 -16.26
CA GLN A 287 15.11 -24.49 -16.87
C GLN A 287 16.25 -23.46 -16.79
N TRP A 288 17.14 -23.59 -15.79
CA TRP A 288 18.25 -22.66 -15.56
C TRP A 288 19.59 -23.39 -15.44
N SER A 289 20.53 -23.05 -16.31
CA SER A 289 21.91 -23.55 -16.23
C SER A 289 22.68 -22.90 -15.08
N ASP A 290 23.72 -23.58 -14.59
CA ASP A 290 24.54 -23.06 -13.49
C ASP A 290 25.31 -21.78 -13.88
N GLU A 291 25.74 -21.69 -15.14
CA GLU A 291 26.37 -20.47 -15.68
C GLU A 291 25.38 -19.30 -15.68
N TRP A 292 24.15 -19.53 -16.14
CA TRP A 292 23.12 -18.50 -16.15
C TRP A 292 22.78 -18.04 -14.72
N LEU A 293 22.66 -18.98 -13.77
CA LEU A 293 22.39 -18.67 -12.36
C LEU A 293 23.54 -17.87 -11.73
N ALA A 294 24.79 -18.23 -12.01
CA ALA A 294 25.97 -17.50 -11.53
C ALA A 294 25.96 -16.06 -12.06
N ASN A 295 25.72 -15.89 -13.36
CA ASN A 295 25.63 -14.58 -14.01
C ASN A 295 24.49 -13.74 -13.41
N LYS A 296 23.32 -14.33 -13.19
CA LYS A 296 22.17 -13.63 -12.59
C LYS A 296 22.38 -13.28 -11.13
N ASN A 297 22.97 -14.17 -10.34
CA ASN A 297 23.31 -13.87 -8.95
C ASN A 297 24.33 -12.72 -8.87
N MET A 298 25.31 -12.67 -9.77
CA MET A 298 26.24 -11.55 -9.86
C MET A 298 25.52 -10.25 -10.24
N GLU A 299 24.63 -10.29 -11.24
CA GLU A 299 23.82 -9.13 -11.64
C GLU A 299 22.94 -8.60 -10.49
N GLU A 300 22.24 -9.49 -9.77
CA GLU A 300 21.32 -9.08 -8.69
C GLU A 300 22.04 -8.51 -7.48
N ASN A 301 23.24 -9.01 -7.20
CA ASN A 301 24.05 -8.61 -6.05
C ASN A 301 25.01 -7.46 -6.36
N THR A 302 25.14 -7.04 -7.63
CA THR A 302 25.89 -5.84 -8.00
C THR A 302 25.13 -4.60 -7.53
N PRO A 303 25.65 -3.83 -6.54
CA PRO A 303 24.89 -2.74 -5.95
C PRO A 303 24.73 -1.57 -6.91
N ARG A 304 23.56 -0.92 -6.86
CA ARG A 304 23.26 0.32 -7.59
C ARG A 304 23.10 1.48 -6.62
N GLU A 305 23.70 2.62 -6.94
CA GLU A 305 23.64 3.80 -6.09
C GLU A 305 22.39 4.67 -6.35
N TYR A 306 21.82 5.19 -5.28
CA TYR A 306 20.79 6.21 -5.29
C TYR A 306 20.87 7.09 -4.04
N HIS A 307 21.10 8.39 -4.25
CA HIS A 307 21.32 9.39 -3.18
C HIS A 307 22.38 8.96 -2.15
N GLY A 308 23.57 8.54 -2.60
CA GLY A 308 24.68 8.17 -1.72
C GLY A 308 24.48 6.85 -0.95
N LYS A 309 23.46 6.06 -1.30
CA LYS A 309 23.23 4.72 -0.74
C LYS A 309 23.22 3.70 -1.85
N THR A 310 23.84 2.55 -1.60
CA THR A 310 23.89 1.43 -2.54
C THR A 310 22.83 0.39 -2.17
N TYR A 311 22.29 -0.27 -3.20
CA TYR A 311 21.25 -1.29 -3.04
C TYR A 311 21.46 -2.43 -4.03
N THR A 312 21.43 -3.66 -3.56
CA THR A 312 21.19 -4.87 -4.38
C THR A 312 19.73 -4.93 -4.86
N VAL A 313 19.40 -5.82 -5.80
CA VAL A 313 18.01 -5.97 -6.28
C VAL A 313 17.04 -6.33 -5.15
N TYR A 314 17.45 -7.18 -4.19
CA TYR A 314 16.64 -7.48 -3.01
C TYR A 314 16.38 -6.22 -2.17
N GLU A 315 17.42 -5.44 -1.89
CA GLU A 315 17.32 -4.23 -1.07
C GLU A 315 16.52 -3.13 -1.77
N THR A 316 16.61 -3.01 -3.11
CA THR A 316 15.77 -2.07 -3.85
C THR A 316 14.29 -2.41 -3.71
N LYS A 317 13.90 -3.70 -3.79
CA LYS A 317 12.51 -4.12 -3.54
C LYS A 317 12.07 -3.86 -2.09
N GLN A 318 12.96 -4.05 -1.11
CA GLN A 318 12.68 -3.69 0.28
C GLN A 318 12.45 -2.18 0.44
N ARG A 319 13.32 -1.37 -0.16
CA ARG A 319 13.20 0.09 -0.16
C ARG A 319 11.92 0.55 -0.85
N GLN A 320 11.55 -0.06 -1.97
CA GLN A 320 10.30 0.20 -2.68
C GLN A 320 9.08 -0.03 -1.77
N ARG A 321 9.04 -1.14 -1.00
CA ARG A 321 7.97 -1.42 -0.03
C ARG A 321 7.93 -0.44 1.15
N GLN A 322 9.08 0.06 1.60
CA GLN A 322 9.14 1.11 2.63
C GLN A 322 8.51 2.41 2.11
N MET A 323 8.81 2.80 0.87
CA MET A 323 8.21 3.97 0.23
C MET A 323 6.70 3.81 0.05
N GLU A 324 6.23 2.64 -0.37
CA GLU A 324 4.80 2.29 -0.45
C GLU A 324 4.10 2.43 0.90
N THR A 325 4.75 2.01 1.98
CA THR A 325 4.23 2.13 3.35
C THR A 325 4.15 3.59 3.79
N ALA A 326 5.19 4.39 3.51
CA ALA A 326 5.21 5.81 3.80
C ALA A 326 4.10 6.57 3.04
N MET A 327 3.89 6.22 1.76
CA MET A 327 2.82 6.81 0.94
C MET A 327 1.42 6.46 1.47
N ARG A 328 1.18 5.22 1.91
CA ARG A 328 -0.09 4.83 2.56
C ARG A 328 -0.33 5.63 3.84
N ALA A 329 0.68 5.77 4.68
CA ALA A 329 0.59 6.57 5.91
C ALA A 329 0.35 8.06 5.62
N GLN A 330 1.02 8.62 4.61
CA GLN A 330 0.82 10.03 4.23
C GLN A 330 -0.58 10.26 3.65
N ARG A 331 -1.10 9.33 2.83
CA ARG A 331 -2.47 9.42 2.34
C ARG A 331 -3.48 9.38 3.48
N GLU A 332 -3.28 8.50 4.45
CA GLU A 332 -4.11 8.46 5.66
C GLU A 332 -4.09 9.79 6.40
N LYS A 333 -2.90 10.37 6.62
CA LYS A 333 -2.77 11.70 7.24
C LYS A 333 -3.61 12.74 6.50
N VAL A 334 -3.51 12.79 5.16
CA VAL A 334 -4.33 13.72 4.36
C VAL A 334 -5.82 13.50 4.59
N ARG A 335 -6.30 12.25 4.58
CA ARG A 335 -7.72 11.95 4.80
C ARG A 335 -8.18 12.36 6.20
N LEU A 336 -7.38 12.13 7.22
CA LEU A 336 -7.69 12.54 8.60
C LEU A 336 -7.73 14.07 8.73
N LEU A 337 -6.78 14.78 8.12
CA LEU A 337 -6.79 16.25 8.10
C LEU A 337 -8.06 16.79 7.41
N GLN A 338 -8.46 16.20 6.28
CA GLN A 338 -9.69 16.57 5.58
C GLN A 338 -10.93 16.31 6.43
N ALA A 339 -11.05 15.13 7.04
CA ALA A 339 -12.19 14.76 7.87
C ALA A 339 -12.28 15.59 9.17
N GLY A 340 -11.13 15.95 9.74
CA GLY A 340 -11.04 16.79 10.94
C GLY A 340 -11.21 18.28 10.69
N GLY A 341 -11.41 18.72 9.43
CA GLY A 341 -11.54 20.15 9.10
C GLY A 341 -10.27 20.95 9.42
N ALA A 342 -9.08 20.33 9.24
CA ALA A 342 -7.81 21.01 9.46
C ALA A 342 -7.60 22.19 8.48
N ASP A 343 -6.61 23.02 8.78
CA ASP A 343 -6.29 24.20 7.98
C ASP A 343 -6.06 23.84 6.48
N PRO A 344 -6.66 24.58 5.53
CA PRO A 344 -6.53 24.29 4.10
C PRO A 344 -5.08 24.27 3.59
N GLU A 345 -4.19 25.10 4.15
CA GLU A 345 -2.77 25.14 3.82
C GLU A 345 -2.09 23.85 4.28
N GLU A 346 -2.40 23.39 5.50
CA GLU A 346 -1.89 22.14 6.06
C GLU A 346 -2.32 20.92 5.22
N ILE A 347 -3.60 20.86 4.83
CA ILE A 347 -4.11 19.80 3.93
C ILE A 347 -3.36 19.84 2.58
N THR A 348 -3.18 21.03 2.03
CA THR A 348 -2.54 21.25 0.74
C THR A 348 -1.08 20.82 0.74
N VAL A 349 -0.33 21.16 1.78
CA VAL A 349 1.07 20.73 1.94
C VAL A 349 1.16 19.23 2.22
N ALA A 350 0.24 18.66 3.00
CA ALA A 350 0.20 17.22 3.22
C ALA A 350 -0.04 16.44 1.90
N LYS A 351 -0.86 16.98 0.99
CA LYS A 351 -1.04 16.44 -0.37
C LYS A 351 0.21 16.63 -1.24
N ALA A 352 0.86 17.80 -1.18
CA ALA A 352 2.12 18.05 -1.88
C ALA A 352 3.22 17.08 -1.44
N LYS A 353 3.26 16.74 -0.14
CA LYS A 353 4.17 15.73 0.41
C LYS A 353 3.92 14.34 -0.16
N TYR A 354 2.65 13.93 -0.24
CA TYR A 354 2.27 12.67 -0.87
C TYR A 354 2.69 12.65 -2.35
N GLN A 355 2.49 13.75 -3.06
CA GLN A 355 2.90 13.88 -4.46
C GLN A 355 4.43 13.81 -4.62
N GLY A 356 5.20 14.49 -3.75
CA GLY A 356 6.66 14.39 -3.70
C GLY A 356 7.13 12.96 -3.45
N GLN A 357 6.49 12.23 -2.53
CA GLN A 357 6.77 10.81 -2.30
C GLN A 357 6.45 9.93 -3.51
N LEU A 358 5.35 10.19 -4.23
CA LEU A 358 5.00 9.49 -5.46
C LEU A 358 6.04 9.74 -6.57
N ASN A 359 6.48 10.98 -6.74
CA ASN A 359 7.50 11.35 -7.72
C ASN A 359 8.83 10.67 -7.39
N GLU A 360 9.21 10.68 -6.11
CA GLU A 360 10.41 10.03 -5.61
C GLU A 360 10.35 8.51 -5.78
N TYR A 361 9.20 7.88 -5.51
CA TYR A 361 8.95 6.46 -5.78
C TYR A 361 9.10 6.11 -7.26
N ALA A 362 8.59 6.96 -8.15
CA ALA A 362 8.71 6.76 -9.59
C ALA A 362 10.16 6.91 -10.07
N ARG A 363 10.90 7.91 -9.57
CA ARG A 363 12.33 8.11 -9.87
C ARG A 363 13.17 6.94 -9.37
N PHE A 364 13.00 6.55 -8.11
CA PHE A 364 13.68 5.42 -7.50
C PHE A 364 13.42 4.14 -8.29
N SER A 365 12.14 3.81 -8.55
CA SER A 365 11.79 2.59 -9.27
C SER A 365 12.38 2.58 -10.68
N ARG A 366 12.33 3.70 -11.41
CA ARG A 366 12.93 3.83 -12.75
C ARG A 366 14.45 3.64 -12.70
N LYS A 367 15.14 4.33 -11.79
CA LYS A 367 16.60 4.25 -11.65
C LYS A 367 17.06 2.84 -11.27
N MET A 368 16.27 2.13 -10.47
CA MET A 368 16.55 0.77 -10.05
C MET A 368 16.07 -0.30 -11.05
N GLY A 369 15.34 0.07 -12.11
CA GLY A 369 14.79 -0.88 -13.08
C GLY A 369 13.62 -1.71 -12.52
N LEU A 370 12.87 -1.19 -11.56
CA LEU A 370 11.72 -1.84 -10.95
C LEU A 370 10.39 -1.39 -11.59
N LYS A 371 9.46 -2.33 -11.75
CA LYS A 371 8.06 -2.02 -12.02
C LYS A 371 7.43 -1.34 -10.81
N GLN A 372 6.59 -0.34 -11.06
CA GLN A 372 5.81 0.32 -10.00
C GLN A 372 4.61 -0.54 -9.60
N GLU A 373 4.52 -0.89 -8.32
CA GLU A 373 3.48 -1.75 -7.75
C GLU A 373 2.35 -0.90 -7.13
N ARG A 374 1.76 -0.01 -7.93
CA ARG A 374 0.81 1.00 -7.43
C ARG A 374 -0.41 0.38 -6.73
N ASP A 375 -0.83 -0.82 -7.11
CA ASP A 375 -1.93 -1.52 -6.44
C ASP A 375 -1.67 -1.68 -4.93
N ARG A 376 -0.44 -1.99 -4.51
CA ARG A 376 -0.08 -2.09 -3.09
C ARG A 376 -0.27 -0.79 -2.32
N ILE A 377 -0.22 0.34 -3.02
CA ILE A 377 -0.48 1.65 -2.43
C ILE A 377 -1.98 1.84 -2.24
N TYR A 378 -2.84 1.33 -3.12
CA TYR A 378 -4.27 1.66 -3.15
C TYR A 378 -5.21 0.55 -2.66
N LEU A 379 -4.68 -0.59 -2.19
CA LEU A 379 -5.47 -1.70 -1.64
C LEU A 379 -6.42 -1.29 -0.50
N ASP A 380 -6.09 -0.25 0.27
CA ASP A 380 -6.93 0.23 1.38
C ASP A 380 -8.17 1.04 0.95
N MET A 381 -8.40 1.20 -0.35
CA MET A 381 -9.55 1.89 -0.96
C MET A 381 -9.76 3.34 -0.51
N ARG A 382 -8.75 4.00 0.06
CA ARG A 382 -8.85 5.43 0.46
C ARG A 382 -8.74 6.42 -0.71
N GLY A 383 -8.78 5.92 -1.94
CA GLY A 383 -8.71 6.70 -3.18
C GLY A 383 -7.36 7.38 -3.39
N ARG A 384 -7.30 8.30 -4.37
CA ARG A 384 -6.12 9.13 -4.64
C ARG A 384 -6.25 10.46 -3.89
N VAL A 385 -5.13 11.01 -3.43
CA VAL A 385 -5.05 12.33 -2.78
C VAL A 385 -4.02 13.25 -3.43
N ALA A 386 -3.49 12.84 -4.59
CA ALA A 386 -2.58 13.64 -5.40
C ALA A 386 -3.22 14.98 -5.79
N LEU A 387 -2.40 16.03 -5.90
CA LEU A 387 -2.82 17.34 -6.37
C LEU A 387 -2.98 17.35 -7.90
N SER A 388 -3.71 18.35 -8.41
CA SER A 388 -3.62 18.70 -9.83
C SER A 388 -2.22 19.24 -10.15
N THR A 389 -1.80 19.11 -11.41
CA THR A 389 -0.49 19.56 -11.87
C THR A 389 -0.25 21.04 -11.60
N ASP A 390 -1.25 21.90 -11.85
CA ASP A 390 -1.12 23.34 -11.65
C ASP A 390 -0.94 23.68 -10.18
N ARG A 391 -1.79 23.10 -9.31
CA ARG A 391 -1.69 23.36 -7.87
C ARG A 391 -0.39 22.82 -7.29
N GLN A 392 0.12 21.71 -7.82
CA GLN A 392 1.43 21.20 -7.44
C GLN A 392 2.54 22.20 -7.77
N ARG A 393 2.57 22.74 -9.00
CA ARG A 393 3.59 23.72 -9.43
C ARG A 393 3.56 24.99 -8.59
N GLU A 394 2.37 25.49 -8.26
CA GLU A 394 2.21 26.67 -7.39
C GLU A 394 2.85 26.44 -6.01
N ILE A 395 2.58 25.30 -5.39
CA ILE A 395 3.14 24.96 -4.06
C ILE A 395 4.65 24.73 -4.15
N GLU A 396 5.12 24.03 -5.19
CA GLU A 396 6.54 23.81 -5.43
C GLU A 396 7.28 25.15 -5.55
N SER A 397 6.77 26.08 -6.37
CA SER A 397 7.35 27.41 -6.53
C SER A 397 7.31 28.22 -5.23
N TRP A 398 6.18 28.21 -4.52
CA TRP A 398 6.05 28.92 -3.25
C TRP A 398 7.02 28.39 -2.18
N LEU A 399 7.11 27.07 -2.02
CA LEU A 399 8.04 26.44 -1.08
C LEU A 399 9.50 26.67 -1.47
N GLU A 400 9.82 26.65 -2.75
CA GLU A 400 11.17 26.94 -3.23
C GLU A 400 11.55 28.40 -2.96
N ASN A 401 10.65 29.36 -3.20
CA ASN A 401 10.88 30.76 -2.88
C ASN A 401 11.09 30.99 -1.36
N MET A 402 10.43 30.19 -0.52
CA MET A 402 10.56 30.30 0.94
C MET A 402 11.83 29.64 1.50
N TYR A 403 12.22 28.48 0.98
CA TYR A 403 13.24 27.63 1.61
C TYR A 403 14.45 27.31 0.74
N ASN A 404 14.31 27.41 -0.60
CA ASN A 404 15.37 27.31 -1.59
C ASN A 404 16.30 26.09 -1.41
N LYS A 405 15.73 24.88 -1.24
CA LYS A 405 16.52 23.64 -1.05
C LYS A 405 16.71 22.82 -2.31
N GLY A 406 16.11 23.20 -3.44
CA GLY A 406 16.15 22.46 -4.70
C GLY A 406 15.51 21.08 -4.65
N ASP A 407 14.78 20.75 -3.57
CA ASP A 407 14.04 19.49 -3.41
C ASP A 407 12.75 19.73 -2.63
N LEU A 408 11.63 19.35 -3.24
CA LEU A 408 10.30 19.54 -2.67
C LEU A 408 10.14 18.89 -1.28
N LEU A 409 10.64 17.66 -1.09
CA LEU A 409 10.47 16.97 0.19
C LEU A 409 11.30 17.62 1.29
N LYS A 410 12.48 18.16 0.99
CA LYS A 410 13.27 18.98 1.92
C LYS A 410 12.54 20.27 2.29
N ASN A 411 12.02 21.02 1.32
CA ASN A 411 11.27 22.25 1.60
C ASN A 411 10.03 21.96 2.48
N ILE A 412 9.26 20.92 2.13
CA ILE A 412 8.09 20.50 2.90
C ILE A 412 8.46 20.13 4.33
N LYS A 413 9.59 19.44 4.55
CA LYS A 413 10.05 19.07 5.89
C LYS A 413 10.29 20.30 6.77
N ILE A 414 10.87 21.36 6.19
CA ILE A 414 11.11 22.62 6.90
C ILE A 414 9.79 23.33 7.18
N TYR A 415 8.89 23.37 6.20
CA TYR A 415 7.56 23.92 6.36
C TYR A 415 6.75 23.21 7.47
N GLU A 416 6.73 21.87 7.51
CA GLU A 416 6.07 21.12 8.58
C GLU A 416 6.62 21.49 9.97
N ALA A 417 7.94 21.77 10.07
CA ALA A 417 8.53 22.24 11.32
C ALA A 417 8.13 23.69 11.65
N ASP A 418 7.91 24.56 10.67
CA ASP A 418 7.36 25.90 10.88
C ASP A 418 5.91 25.84 11.35
N VAL A 419 5.08 24.95 10.78
CA VAL A 419 3.69 24.72 11.22
C VAL A 419 3.63 24.34 12.70
N GLU A 420 4.50 23.44 13.16
CA GLU A 420 4.54 23.05 14.58
C GLU A 420 4.93 24.22 15.49
N ILE A 421 5.89 25.06 15.06
CA ILE A 421 6.25 26.29 15.80
C ILE A 421 5.05 27.23 15.87
N ARG A 422 4.38 27.49 14.74
CA ARG A 422 3.18 28.34 14.68
C ARG A 422 2.07 27.82 15.60
N LYS A 423 1.86 26.49 15.63
CA LYS A 423 0.89 25.86 16.54
C LYS A 423 1.25 26.08 18.01
N ARG A 424 2.53 25.96 18.38
CA ARG A 424 3.01 26.24 19.74
C ARG A 424 2.86 27.71 20.13
N ILE A 425 3.04 28.64 19.19
CA ILE A 425 2.77 30.06 19.41
C ILE A 425 1.27 30.30 19.65
N ARG A 426 0.42 29.80 18.75
CA ARG A 426 -1.05 29.99 18.81
C ARG A 426 -1.71 29.33 20.01
N SER A 427 -1.19 28.18 20.47
CA SER A 427 -1.68 27.49 21.66
C SER A 427 -1.20 28.11 22.98
N GLY A 428 -0.32 29.12 22.93
CA GLY A 428 0.23 29.77 24.13
C GLY A 428 1.40 29.00 24.78
N ASN A 429 1.82 27.87 24.21
CA ASN A 429 3.00 27.12 24.68
C ASN A 429 4.30 27.93 24.51
N ILE A 430 4.32 28.91 23.62
CA ILE A 430 5.36 29.92 23.51
C ILE A 430 4.74 31.27 23.91
N SER A 431 5.29 31.89 24.95
CA SER A 431 4.79 33.18 25.45
C SER A 431 4.89 34.28 24.38
N THR A 432 3.78 34.96 24.15
CA THR A 432 3.66 36.14 23.27
C THR A 432 3.52 37.44 24.09
N LYS A 433 3.81 37.39 25.40
CA LYS A 433 3.81 38.58 26.26
C LYS A 433 5.07 39.42 26.03
N ILE A 434 4.91 40.72 25.83
CA ILE A 434 6.03 41.65 25.71
C ILE A 434 6.88 41.66 26.99
N HIS A 435 8.20 41.56 26.80
CA HIS A 435 9.18 41.70 27.86
C HIS A 435 9.67 43.16 27.91
N GLY A 436 9.12 43.97 28.82
CA GLY A 436 9.37 45.41 28.91
C GLY A 436 10.86 45.80 28.88
N GLY A 437 11.73 45.16 29.66
CA GLY A 437 13.16 45.49 29.67
C GLY A 437 13.90 45.21 28.35
N LYS A 438 13.40 44.28 27.52
CA LYS A 438 13.98 43.97 26.19
C LYS A 438 13.36 44.90 25.15
N GLN A 439 12.06 45.16 25.25
CA GLN A 439 11.33 46.07 24.38
C GLN A 439 11.81 47.51 24.49
N GLY A 440 12.11 47.99 25.72
CA GLY A 440 12.57 49.35 25.98
C GLY A 440 13.88 49.73 25.28
N LYS A 441 14.69 48.75 24.84
CA LYS A 441 15.88 49.01 24.00
C LYS A 441 15.54 49.60 22.62
N HIS A 442 14.28 49.53 22.22
CA HIS A 442 13.75 49.94 20.92
C HIS A 442 12.63 50.99 21.05
N ILE A 443 12.53 51.71 22.17
CA ILE A 443 11.55 52.78 22.38
C ILE A 443 12.32 54.05 22.74
N LYS A 444 12.27 55.08 21.88
CA LYS A 444 12.90 56.39 22.17
C LYS A 444 12.33 56.96 23.48
N GLY A 445 13.20 57.42 24.38
CA GLY A 445 12.81 57.97 25.69
C GLY A 445 12.63 56.96 26.83
N HIS A 446 12.67 55.65 26.55
CA HIS A 446 12.68 54.63 27.61
C HIS A 446 14.06 54.58 28.29
N ASN A 447 14.09 54.33 29.61
CA ASN A 447 15.35 54.23 30.38
C ASN A 447 16.33 53.14 29.92
N ASN A 448 15.91 52.22 29.04
CA ASN A 448 16.75 51.16 28.48
C ASN A 448 17.11 51.41 27.00
N TYR A 449 16.70 52.54 26.43
CA TYR A 449 16.93 52.86 25.03
C TYR A 449 18.43 52.97 24.75
N ILE A 450 18.86 52.38 23.62
CA ILE A 450 20.26 52.46 23.18
C ILE A 450 20.30 53.40 21.96
N PRO A 451 20.95 54.57 22.06
CA PRO A 451 21.08 55.49 20.93
C PRO A 451 21.67 54.81 19.69
N GLY A 452 21.16 55.20 18.51
CA GLY A 452 21.56 54.62 17.23
C GLY A 452 20.89 53.29 16.87
N ARG A 453 20.01 52.74 17.73
CA ARG A 453 19.18 51.57 17.36
C ARG A 453 17.86 51.99 16.73
N SER A 454 17.41 51.15 15.79
CA SER A 454 16.04 51.14 15.27
C SER A 454 15.02 51.13 16.40
N TYR A 455 13.97 51.94 16.25
CA TYR A 455 13.00 52.22 17.31
C TYR A 455 11.57 52.26 16.78
N LEU A 456 10.63 51.97 17.67
CA LEU A 456 9.19 51.98 17.38
C LEU A 456 8.62 53.37 17.62
N THR A 457 7.64 53.75 16.79
CA THR A 457 6.90 55.02 16.89
C THR A 457 5.50 54.84 17.50
N ILE A 458 5.12 53.58 17.75
CA ILE A 458 3.82 53.15 18.27
C ILE A 458 3.82 52.94 19.79
N SER A 459 2.63 52.88 20.39
CA SER A 459 2.47 52.71 21.85
C SER A 459 2.78 51.28 22.33
N GLU A 460 3.08 51.09 23.62
CA GLU A 460 3.27 49.74 24.19
C GLU A 460 2.04 48.84 24.06
N THR A 461 0.85 49.42 24.18
CA THR A 461 -0.42 48.71 23.97
C THR A 461 -0.51 48.18 22.54
N GLU A 462 -0.21 49.04 21.57
CA GLU A 462 -0.22 48.71 20.14
C GLU A 462 0.85 47.69 19.77
N ILE A 463 2.04 47.76 20.41
CA ILE A 463 3.09 46.74 20.27
C ILE A 463 2.57 45.37 20.71
N GLN A 464 1.88 45.28 21.85
CA GLN A 464 1.31 44.02 22.33
C GLN A 464 0.16 43.53 21.41
N GLU A 465 -0.64 44.44 20.85
CA GLU A 465 -1.67 44.13 19.86
C GLU A 465 -1.09 43.58 18.56
N LEU A 466 -0.01 44.18 18.04
CA LEU A 466 0.70 43.66 16.87
C LEU A 466 1.20 42.24 17.09
N VAL A 467 1.81 41.96 18.24
CA VAL A 467 2.24 40.58 18.55
C VAL A 467 1.05 39.64 18.62
N ARG A 468 -0.07 40.03 19.26
CA ARG A 468 -1.28 39.19 19.30
C ARG A 468 -1.85 38.91 17.91
N LYS A 469 -1.83 39.91 17.03
CA LYS A 469 -2.36 39.82 15.67
C LYS A 469 -1.49 38.94 14.76
N TYR A 470 -0.15 39.05 14.87
CA TYR A 470 0.76 38.50 13.87
C TYR A 470 1.70 37.38 14.35
N ALA A 471 1.79 37.11 15.66
CA ALA A 471 2.67 36.04 16.13
C ALA A 471 2.23 34.68 15.55
N GLY A 472 3.15 34.00 14.86
CA GLY A 472 2.88 32.73 14.17
C GLY A 472 2.17 32.88 12.82
N SER A 473 2.19 34.06 12.20
CA SER A 473 1.68 34.29 10.84
C SER A 473 2.76 34.72 9.83
N GLY A 474 3.94 35.14 10.31
CA GLY A 474 5.06 35.62 9.53
C GLY A 474 6.02 34.53 9.05
N TRP A 475 7.18 34.98 8.57
CA TRP A 475 8.26 34.12 8.10
C TRP A 475 9.17 33.71 9.26
N ILE A 476 9.20 32.41 9.56
CA ILE A 476 10.05 31.84 10.60
C ILE A 476 11.50 31.85 10.13
N ARG A 477 12.36 32.59 10.84
CA ARG A 477 13.79 32.67 10.52
C ARG A 477 14.51 31.41 10.99
N ARG A 478 15.36 30.87 10.12
CA ARG A 478 16.22 29.71 10.40
C ARG A 478 17.69 30.04 10.15
N ASP A 479 18.56 29.27 10.78
CA ASP A 479 20.00 29.30 10.50
C ASP A 479 20.36 28.38 9.32
N HIS A 480 21.66 28.23 9.05
CA HIS A 480 22.18 27.37 7.99
C HIS A 480 21.89 25.86 8.21
N ASP A 481 21.61 25.46 9.45
CA ASP A 481 21.26 24.10 9.86
C ASP A 481 19.74 23.84 9.81
N ASP A 482 18.98 24.79 9.27
CA ASP A 482 17.52 24.79 9.28
C ASP A 482 16.92 24.73 10.70
N LYS A 483 17.62 25.24 11.73
CA LYS A 483 17.08 25.36 13.09
C LYS A 483 16.43 26.73 13.27
N TRP A 484 15.33 26.76 14.02
CA TRP A 484 14.65 28.01 14.33
C TRP A 484 15.52 28.90 15.22
N VAL A 485 15.79 30.13 14.78
CA VAL A 485 16.62 31.08 15.55
C VAL A 485 15.79 31.94 16.51
N HIS A 486 14.60 31.47 16.88
CA HIS A 486 13.66 32.18 17.75
C HIS A 486 13.27 33.56 17.22
N LYS A 487 13.20 33.71 15.90
CA LYS A 487 12.80 34.96 15.24
C LYS A 487 11.73 34.68 14.20
N GLU A 488 10.84 35.65 14.03
CA GLU A 488 9.81 35.66 13.00
C GLU A 488 9.77 37.06 12.38
N ILE A 489 9.70 37.14 11.07
CA ILE A 489 9.55 38.40 10.35
C ILE A 489 8.09 38.60 9.98
N VAL A 490 7.58 39.79 10.28
CA VAL A 490 6.21 40.21 10.01
C VAL A 490 6.24 41.56 9.30
N THR A 491 5.26 41.80 8.43
CA THR A 491 4.97 43.12 7.87
C THR A 491 3.58 43.55 8.30
N ALA A 492 3.47 44.69 8.98
CA ALA A 492 2.20 45.28 9.39
C ALA A 492 1.49 45.99 8.21
N ASP A 493 0.24 46.36 8.43
CA ASP A 493 -0.59 47.14 7.50
C ASP A 493 -0.30 48.65 7.53
N HIS A 494 0.45 49.14 8.52
CA HIS A 494 0.82 50.54 8.69
C HIS A 494 2.26 50.66 9.23
N ILE A 495 2.80 51.88 9.23
CA ILE A 495 4.17 52.17 9.68
C ILE A 495 4.23 52.00 11.20
N ILE A 496 5.16 51.15 11.66
CA ILE A 496 5.29 50.78 13.08
C ILE A 496 6.52 51.40 13.74
N GLY A 497 7.45 51.94 12.95
CA GLY A 497 8.69 52.48 13.46
C GLY A 497 9.70 52.82 12.38
N VAL A 498 10.94 53.00 12.83
CA VAL A 498 12.06 53.50 12.02
C VAL A 498 13.25 52.55 12.16
N VAL A 499 13.83 52.20 11.01
CA VAL A 499 15.11 51.49 10.92
C VAL A 499 16.22 52.53 10.83
N VAL A 500 17.18 52.44 11.74
CA VAL A 500 18.38 53.28 11.72
C VAL A 500 19.51 52.47 11.09
N ASN A 501 20.10 52.98 10.00
CA ASN A 501 21.30 52.37 9.44
C ASN A 501 22.48 52.61 10.40
N PRO A 502 23.14 51.56 10.92
CA PRO A 502 24.21 51.71 11.91
C PRO A 502 25.48 52.40 11.35
N GLU A 503 25.69 52.40 10.05
CA GLU A 503 26.87 52.99 9.40
C GLU A 503 26.63 54.44 8.99
N THR A 504 25.45 54.74 8.45
CA THR A 504 25.14 56.06 7.88
C THR A 504 24.25 56.92 8.78
N GLY A 505 23.62 56.33 9.80
CA GLY A 505 22.63 56.99 10.66
C GLY A 505 21.30 57.31 9.95
N VAL A 506 21.14 56.92 8.69
CA VAL A 506 19.92 57.19 7.91
C VAL A 506 18.74 56.47 8.55
N GLU A 507 17.68 57.23 8.79
CA GLU A 507 16.40 56.78 9.33
C GLU A 507 15.43 56.49 8.18
N GLU A 508 14.92 55.25 8.09
CA GLU A 508 13.91 54.81 7.12
C GLU A 508 12.67 54.31 7.87
N GLU A 509 11.48 54.84 7.57
CA GLU A 509 10.22 54.31 8.10
C GLU A 509 9.97 52.88 7.61
N THR A 510 9.37 52.05 8.45
CA THR A 510 9.08 50.64 8.12
C THR A 510 7.78 50.16 8.70
N ARG A 511 7.14 49.23 7.98
CA ARG A 511 6.03 48.40 8.46
C ARG A 511 6.51 47.01 8.89
N LYS A 512 7.75 46.65 8.53
CA LYS A 512 8.34 45.33 8.79
C LYS A 512 9.03 45.31 10.14
N PHE A 513 8.81 44.24 10.89
CA PHE A 513 9.41 44.02 12.21
C PHE A 513 9.76 42.56 12.42
N VAL A 514 10.70 42.32 13.33
CA VAL A 514 11.07 40.99 13.79
C VAL A 514 10.53 40.77 15.18
N ILE A 515 9.75 39.71 15.37
CA ILE A 515 9.38 39.19 16.68
C ILE A 515 10.52 38.29 17.15
N HIS A 516 11.11 38.62 18.29
CA HIS A 516 12.11 37.81 18.96
C HIS A 516 11.47 37.03 20.11
N TYR A 517 11.50 35.71 20.02
CA TYR A 517 10.98 34.80 21.04
C TYR A 517 12.07 34.46 22.07
N ALA A 518 11.73 34.56 23.35
CA ALA A 518 12.60 34.14 24.44
C ALA A 518 11.79 33.41 25.53
N GLY A 519 12.48 32.69 26.42
CA GLY A 519 11.82 31.93 27.49
C GLY A 519 10.96 32.80 28.44
N ASN A 520 11.25 34.10 28.55
CA ASN A 520 10.56 35.04 29.44
C ASN A 520 9.66 36.04 28.72
N GLY A 521 9.29 35.79 27.45
CA GLY A 521 8.43 36.66 26.64
C GLY A 521 9.08 37.05 25.32
N VAL A 522 8.48 38.03 24.64
CA VAL A 522 8.91 38.50 23.32
C VAL A 522 9.31 39.97 23.35
N HIS A 523 10.03 40.40 22.32
CA HIS A 523 10.15 41.81 21.97
C HIS A 523 10.16 41.94 20.45
N ILE A 524 9.71 43.09 19.94
CA ILE A 524 9.71 43.38 18.52
C ILE A 524 10.73 44.47 18.18
N VAL A 525 11.35 44.32 17.01
CA VAL A 525 12.38 45.24 16.51
C VAL A 525 12.04 45.64 15.07
N PRO A 526 12.02 46.94 14.72
CA PRO A 526 11.85 47.37 13.34
C PRO A 526 12.91 46.78 12.43
N ALA A 527 12.52 46.35 11.24
CA ALA A 527 13.38 45.72 10.26
C ALA A 527 13.21 46.34 8.89
N ARG A 528 14.27 46.30 8.07
CA ARG A 528 14.27 46.93 6.76
C ARG A 528 13.33 46.19 5.81
N GLU A 529 12.47 46.92 5.12
CA GLU A 529 11.72 46.39 3.98
C GLU A 529 12.73 46.09 2.85
N GLU A 530 12.69 44.87 2.31
CA GLU A 530 13.50 44.54 1.13
C GLU A 530 12.82 45.24 -0.06
N ARG A 531 13.60 45.94 -0.88
CA ARG A 531 13.12 46.59 -2.11
C ARG A 531 12.84 45.58 -3.21
#